data_AF-A0A290HEH1-F1
#
_entry.id   AF-A0A290HEH1-F1
#
_cell.length_a   1.000
_cell.length_b   1.000
_cell.length_c   1.000
_cell.angle_alpha   90.00
_cell.angle_beta   90.00
_cell.angle_gamma   90.00
#
_symmetry.space_group_name_H-M   'P 1'
#
loop_
_entity.id
_entity.type
_entity.pdbx_description
1 polymer ?
#
loop_
_entity_poly.entity_id
_entity_poly.type
_entity_poly.pdbx_seq_one_letter_code
_entity_poly.pdbx_strand_id
1 'polypeptide(L)'
;MFDTAKYNQWIQSSKVLQVRYISLLTAALYCIFAQIDPFIVPSKSLFFVHTIHLYFLCPLLLVVAGLTFFEKHHSLLTYSTIVAPIIANFGNFLILSKLGDPTFYMPETYFIIFWAFILSGLRLFLAIISVSMIIFISLFSSLYLSSQEFIMHLFWIFCATSFGG
;
A
#
# COMPACT_ATOMS: atom_id res chain seq x y z
N MET A 1 8.75 -38.42 -7.83
CA MET A 1 7.40 -37.84 -7.70
C MET A 1 7.51 -36.67 -6.75
N PHE A 2 7.20 -35.45 -7.19
CA PHE A 2 7.24 -34.27 -6.32
C PHE A 2 6.12 -34.37 -5.28
N ASP A 3 6.45 -34.20 -4.01
CA ASP A 3 5.47 -34.10 -2.94
C ASP A 3 4.83 -32.69 -2.96
N THR A 4 3.69 -32.60 -3.62
CA THR A 4 2.95 -31.35 -3.81
C THR A 4 2.41 -30.79 -2.49
N ALA A 5 2.12 -31.63 -1.50
CA ALA A 5 1.64 -31.20 -0.20
C ALA A 5 2.73 -30.47 0.59
N LYS A 6 3.94 -31.06 0.63
CA LYS A 6 5.10 -30.46 1.28
C LYS A 6 5.50 -29.14 0.60
N TYR A 7 5.44 -29.08 -0.72
CA TYR A 7 5.71 -27.85 -1.48
C TYR A 7 4.70 -26.74 -1.16
N ASN A 8 3.41 -27.05 -1.13
CA ASN A 8 2.36 -26.09 -0.81
C ASN A 8 2.49 -25.53 0.61
N GLN A 9 2.81 -26.39 1.59
CA GLN A 9 3.03 -25.96 2.97
C GLN A 9 4.25 -25.03 3.09
N TRP A 10 5.34 -25.34 2.37
CA TRP A 10 6.55 -24.51 2.35
C TRP A 10 6.32 -23.14 1.68
N ILE A 11 5.58 -23.08 0.57
CA ILE A 11 5.19 -21.80 -0.05
C ILE A 11 4.34 -20.99 0.93
N GLN A 12 3.40 -21.64 1.59
CA GLN A 12 2.47 -20.95 2.47
C GLN A 12 3.19 -20.33 3.68
N SER A 13 4.12 -21.06 4.30
CA SER A 13 4.91 -20.53 5.41
C SER A 13 5.82 -19.38 4.95
N SER A 14 6.42 -19.50 3.77
CA SER A 14 7.27 -18.45 3.18
C SER A 14 6.48 -17.15 2.92
N LYS A 15 5.24 -17.27 2.40
CA LYS A 15 4.36 -16.10 2.17
C LYS A 15 3.95 -15.41 3.46
N VAL A 16 3.59 -16.18 4.49
CA VAL A 16 3.24 -15.60 5.81
C VAL A 16 4.44 -14.85 6.40
N LEU A 17 5.65 -15.40 6.27
CA LEU A 17 6.87 -14.76 6.74
C LEU A 17 7.19 -13.48 5.95
N GLN A 18 7.02 -13.51 4.62
CA GLN A 18 7.15 -12.33 3.77
C GLN A 18 6.20 -11.22 4.20
N VAL A 19 4.90 -11.51 4.35
CA VAL A 19 3.90 -10.52 4.79
C VAL A 19 4.27 -9.93 6.15
N ARG A 20 4.76 -10.76 7.08
CA ARG A 20 5.20 -10.31 8.41
C ARG A 20 6.30 -9.26 8.31
N TYR A 21 7.41 -9.60 7.64
CA TYR A 21 8.57 -8.72 7.59
C TYR A 21 8.32 -7.48 6.75
N ILE A 22 7.62 -7.61 5.61
CA ILE A 22 7.32 -6.46 4.78
C ILE A 22 6.32 -5.53 5.48
N SER A 23 5.29 -6.03 6.16
CA SER A 23 4.38 -5.15 6.90
C SER A 23 5.08 -4.40 8.02
N LEU A 24 6.00 -5.06 8.76
CA LEU A 24 6.84 -4.39 9.77
C LEU A 24 7.76 -3.33 9.14
N LEU A 25 8.39 -3.65 8.01
CA LEU A 25 9.26 -2.72 7.28
C LEU A 25 8.47 -1.52 6.76
N THR A 26 7.30 -1.74 6.15
CA THR A 26 6.44 -0.66 5.65
C THR A 26 5.91 0.21 6.80
N ALA A 27 5.57 -0.38 7.95
CA ALA A 27 5.20 0.39 9.15
C ALA A 27 6.36 1.28 9.63
N ALA A 28 7.59 0.74 9.66
CA ALA A 28 8.78 1.51 10.00
C ALA A 28 9.06 2.64 8.99
N LEU A 29 8.84 2.39 7.70
CA LEU A 29 8.96 3.42 6.66
C LEU A 29 7.93 4.53 6.86
N TYR A 30 6.68 4.23 7.23
CA TYR A 30 5.69 5.26 7.56
C TYR A 30 6.09 6.06 8.81
N CYS A 31 6.70 5.44 9.82
CA CYS A 31 7.26 6.17 10.96
C CYS A 31 8.37 7.14 10.55
N ILE A 32 9.27 6.72 9.64
CA ILE A 32 10.33 7.56 9.09
C ILE A 32 9.73 8.70 8.25
N PHE A 33 8.75 8.38 7.40
CA PHE A 33 8.09 9.35 6.53
C PHE A 33 7.38 10.45 7.34
N ALA A 34 6.76 10.09 8.47
CA ALA A 34 6.20 11.05 9.42
C ALA A 34 7.25 11.99 10.06
N GLN A 35 8.54 11.62 10.09
CA GLN A 35 9.60 12.55 10.51
C GLN A 35 10.03 13.48 9.37
N ILE A 36 9.77 13.09 8.11
CA ILE A 36 10.10 13.87 6.91
C ILE A 36 8.96 14.83 6.57
N ASP A 37 7.71 14.46 6.85
CA ASP A 37 6.50 15.26 6.57
C ASP A 37 6.61 16.74 7.01
N PRO A 38 7.19 17.11 8.17
CA PRO A 38 7.34 18.52 8.56
C PRO A 38 8.21 19.37 7.61
N PHE A 39 9.06 18.75 6.79
CA PHE A 39 9.92 19.43 5.83
C PHE A 39 9.27 19.62 4.45
N ILE A 40 8.20 18.89 4.16
CA ILE A 40 7.54 18.86 2.84
C ILE A 40 6.12 19.43 2.92
N VAL A 41 5.40 19.14 4.01
CA VAL A 41 3.98 19.45 4.17
C VAL A 41 3.81 20.81 4.85
N PRO A 42 2.93 21.69 4.34
CA PRO A 42 2.57 22.92 5.04
C PRO A 42 2.05 22.65 6.45
N SER A 43 2.43 23.46 7.44
CA SER A 43 2.09 23.25 8.86
C SER A 43 0.58 23.09 9.12
N LYS A 44 -0.27 23.73 8.30
CA LYS A 44 -1.73 23.62 8.38
C LYS A 44 -2.28 22.22 8.05
N SER A 45 -1.56 21.44 7.24
CA SER A 45 -1.96 20.10 6.79
C SER A 45 -1.18 18.99 7.50
N LEU A 46 -0.12 19.33 8.23
CA LEU A 46 0.81 18.38 8.86
C LEU A 46 0.10 17.40 9.82
N PHE A 47 -0.80 17.92 10.67
CA PHE A 47 -1.56 17.06 11.60
C PHE A 47 -2.41 16.02 10.86
N PHE A 48 -3.03 16.41 9.74
CA PHE A 48 -3.83 15.52 8.91
C PHE A 48 -2.97 14.43 8.26
N VAL A 49 -1.82 14.80 7.69
CA VAL A 49 -0.89 13.84 7.07
C VAL A 49 -0.36 12.85 8.11
N HIS A 50 0.08 13.34 9.28
CA HIS A 50 0.52 12.47 10.37
C HIS A 50 -0.59 11.53 10.87
N THR A 51 -1.84 12.00 10.88
CA THR A 51 -2.99 11.15 11.24
C THR A 51 -3.10 9.95 10.31
N ILE A 52 -2.90 10.16 9.01
CA ILE A 52 -2.95 9.07 8.02
C ILE A 52 -1.70 8.20 8.13
N HIS A 53 -0.49 8.75 7.99
CA HIS A 53 0.74 7.96 7.93
C HIS A 53 1.09 7.28 9.26
N LEU A 54 1.16 8.05 10.34
CA LEU A 54 1.66 7.57 11.62
C LEU A 54 0.57 6.95 12.48
N TYR A 55 -0.59 7.58 12.59
CA TYR A 55 -1.62 7.14 13.54
C TYR A 55 -2.62 6.16 12.95
N PHE A 56 -2.62 5.94 11.63
CA PHE A 56 -3.55 5.02 10.98
C PHE A 56 -2.85 3.92 10.18
N LEU A 57 -2.07 4.26 9.16
CA LEU A 57 -1.43 3.25 8.29
C LEU A 57 -0.36 2.44 9.02
N CYS A 58 0.46 3.06 9.86
CA CYS A 58 1.44 2.34 10.66
C CYS A 58 0.78 1.30 11.61
N PRO A 59 -0.20 1.67 12.46
CA PRO A 59 -0.94 0.68 13.27
C PRO A 59 -1.63 -0.40 12.45
N LEU A 60 -2.25 -0.05 11.31
CA LEU A 60 -2.88 -1.02 10.41
C LEU A 60 -1.87 -2.09 9.95
N LEU A 61 -0.68 -1.69 9.55
CA LEU A 61 0.38 -2.60 9.11
C LEU A 61 0.96 -3.43 10.26
N LEU A 62 1.04 -2.87 11.47
CA LEU A 62 1.40 -3.63 12.67
C LEU A 62 0.35 -4.70 13.01
N VAL A 63 -0.93 -4.40 12.82
CA VAL A 63 -2.02 -5.39 12.95
C VAL A 63 -1.87 -6.49 11.89
N VAL A 64 -1.62 -6.15 10.63
CA VAL A 64 -1.35 -7.13 9.56
C VAL A 64 -0.17 -8.03 9.94
N ALA A 65 0.93 -7.45 10.41
CA ALA A 65 2.09 -8.20 10.89
C ALA A 65 1.72 -9.11 12.08
N GLY A 66 0.95 -8.61 13.05
CA GLY A 66 0.47 -9.38 14.21
C GLY A 66 -0.40 -10.58 13.82
N LEU A 67 -1.27 -10.42 12.82
CA LEU A 67 -2.13 -11.51 12.32
C LEU A 67 -1.32 -12.69 11.78
N THR A 68 -0.10 -12.46 11.29
CA THR A 68 0.78 -13.54 10.78
C THR A 68 1.25 -14.53 11.85
N PHE A 69 1.04 -14.25 13.14
CA PHE A 69 1.36 -15.17 14.24
C PHE A 69 0.20 -16.11 14.59
N PHE A 70 -1.00 -15.88 14.05
CA PHE A 70 -2.20 -16.64 14.38
C PHE A 70 -2.74 -17.41 13.17
N GLU A 71 -2.35 -18.68 13.04
CA GLU A 71 -2.77 -19.55 11.92
C GLU A 71 -4.30 -19.65 11.74
N LYS A 72 -5.05 -19.54 12.84
CA LYS A 72 -6.53 -19.56 12.85
C LYS A 72 -7.17 -18.39 12.10
N HIS A 73 -6.43 -17.30 11.86
CA HIS A 73 -6.95 -16.07 11.26
C HIS A 73 -6.45 -15.86 9.81
N HIS A 74 -6.12 -16.93 9.09
CA HIS A 74 -5.61 -16.83 7.72
C HIS A 74 -6.54 -16.06 6.76
N SER A 75 -7.86 -16.26 6.89
CA SER A 75 -8.85 -15.50 6.10
C SER A 75 -8.79 -14.01 6.42
N LEU A 76 -8.75 -13.64 7.70
CA LEU A 76 -8.62 -12.26 8.13
C LEU A 76 -7.32 -11.64 7.63
N LEU A 77 -6.18 -12.33 7.74
CA LEU A 77 -4.91 -11.89 7.18
C LEU A 77 -5.03 -11.60 5.68
N THR A 78 -5.65 -12.50 4.92
CA THR A 78 -5.85 -12.33 3.47
C THR A 78 -6.73 -11.13 3.16
N TYR A 79 -7.83 -10.93 3.89
CA TYR A 79 -8.68 -9.75 3.70
C TYR A 79 -7.95 -8.47 4.06
N SER A 80 -7.19 -8.46 5.16
CA SER A 80 -6.40 -7.31 5.57
C SER A 80 -5.32 -6.96 4.54
N THR A 81 -4.66 -7.94 3.92
CA THR A 81 -3.65 -7.66 2.89
C THR A 81 -4.24 -7.21 1.55
N ILE A 82 -5.51 -7.55 1.24
CA ILE A 82 -6.24 -6.96 0.10
C ILE A 82 -6.63 -5.51 0.41
N VAL A 83 -7.15 -5.26 1.60
CA VAL A 83 -7.76 -3.96 1.95
C VAL A 83 -6.71 -2.91 2.34
N ALA A 84 -5.62 -3.30 2.99
CA ALA A 84 -4.57 -2.38 3.44
C ALA A 84 -4.02 -1.46 2.33
N PRO A 85 -3.61 -1.94 1.14
CA PRO A 85 -3.11 -1.06 0.08
C PRO A 85 -4.22 -0.18 -0.52
N ILE A 86 -5.49 -0.62 -0.53
CA ILE A 86 -6.63 0.23 -0.95
C ILE A 86 -6.81 1.39 0.02
N ILE A 87 -6.79 1.10 1.32
CA ILE A 87 -6.88 2.11 2.39
C ILE A 87 -5.70 3.08 2.32
N ALA A 88 -4.48 2.58 2.10
CA ALA A 88 -3.30 3.41 1.94
C ALA A 88 -3.43 4.37 0.75
N ASN A 89 -3.87 3.89 -0.42
CA ASN A 89 -4.06 4.74 -1.59
C ASN A 89 -5.18 5.76 -1.40
N PHE A 90 -6.26 5.38 -0.70
CA PHE A 90 -7.31 6.32 -0.33
C PHE A 90 -6.78 7.42 0.60
N GLY A 91 -5.96 7.06 1.59
CA GLY A 91 -5.24 8.01 2.44
C GLY A 91 -4.36 8.96 1.62
N ASN A 92 -3.57 8.43 0.68
CA ASN A 92 -2.75 9.24 -0.21
C ASN A 92 -3.59 10.21 -1.05
N PHE A 93 -4.69 9.74 -1.65
CA PHE A 93 -5.63 10.59 -2.38
C PHE A 93 -6.19 11.73 -1.52
N LEU A 94 -6.54 11.46 -0.26
CA LEU A 94 -6.99 12.50 0.66
C LEU A 94 -5.88 13.50 1.00
N ILE A 95 -4.63 13.06 1.12
CA ILE A 95 -3.47 13.93 1.33
C ILE A 95 -3.27 14.86 0.13
N LEU A 96 -3.37 14.35 -1.11
CA LEU A 96 -3.28 15.17 -2.33
C LEU A 96 -4.24 16.38 -2.28
N SER A 97 -5.45 16.20 -1.74
CA SER A 97 -6.43 17.30 -1.60
C SER A 97 -6.02 18.44 -0.65
N LYS A 98 -4.96 18.23 0.16
CA LYS A 98 -4.50 19.15 1.22
C LYS A 98 -3.13 19.76 0.94
N LEU A 99 -2.47 19.39 -0.15
CA LEU A 99 -1.13 19.85 -0.51
C LEU A 99 -1.16 21.00 -1.51
N GLY A 100 -0.15 21.87 -1.42
CA GLY A 100 0.09 22.92 -2.42
C GLY A 100 0.83 22.40 -3.65
N ASP A 101 1.69 21.40 -3.46
CA ASP A 101 2.38 20.66 -4.52
C ASP A 101 2.12 19.15 -4.31
N PRO A 102 1.19 18.55 -5.07
CA PRO A 102 0.79 17.16 -4.91
C PRO A 102 1.80 16.16 -5.49
N THR A 103 2.81 16.61 -6.25
CA THR A 103 3.72 15.72 -6.98
C THR A 103 4.61 14.87 -6.05
N PHE A 104 4.98 15.41 -4.88
CA PHE A 104 5.84 14.73 -3.90
C PHE A 104 5.25 13.43 -3.34
N TYR A 105 3.93 13.31 -3.29
CA TYR A 105 3.24 12.14 -2.72
C TYR A 105 2.71 11.16 -3.77
N MET A 106 2.83 11.48 -5.06
CA MET A 106 2.46 10.54 -6.14
C MET A 106 3.23 9.21 -6.12
N PRO A 107 4.56 9.19 -5.84
CA PRO A 107 5.32 7.95 -5.83
C PRO A 107 4.76 6.91 -4.84
N GLU A 108 4.13 7.36 -3.76
CA GLU A 108 3.52 6.47 -2.76
C GLU A 108 2.47 5.54 -3.39
N THR A 109 1.60 6.05 -4.25
CA THR A 109 0.62 5.23 -4.99
C THR A 109 1.29 4.12 -5.80
N TYR A 110 2.43 4.41 -6.43
CA TYR A 110 3.15 3.41 -7.25
C TYR A 110 3.76 2.32 -6.37
N PHE A 111 4.35 2.71 -5.22
CA PHE A 111 4.85 1.77 -4.23
C PHE A 111 3.73 0.91 -3.61
N ILE A 112 2.53 1.47 -3.43
CA ILE A 112 1.36 0.72 -2.96
C ILE A 112 0.96 -0.35 -4.00
N ILE A 113 1.01 -0.05 -5.30
CA ILE A 113 0.75 -1.03 -6.37
C ILE A 113 1.80 -2.15 -6.34
N PHE A 114 3.08 -1.81 -6.25
CA PHE A 114 4.15 -2.80 -6.11
C PHE A 114 3.98 -3.65 -4.85
N TRP A 115 3.60 -3.03 -3.74
CA TRP A 115 3.31 -3.74 -2.51
C TRP A 115 2.18 -4.74 -2.68
N ALA A 116 1.09 -4.34 -3.35
CA ALA A 116 -0.07 -5.20 -3.60
C ALA A 116 0.27 -6.43 -4.46
N PHE A 117 1.09 -6.29 -5.50
CA PHE A 117 1.45 -7.43 -6.35
C PHE A 117 2.61 -8.27 -5.81
N ILE A 118 3.71 -7.62 -5.40
CA ILE A 118 4.98 -8.30 -5.13
C ILE A 118 5.07 -8.69 -3.65
N LEU A 119 4.63 -7.81 -2.75
CA LEU A 119 4.97 -7.89 -1.33
C LEU A 119 3.84 -8.44 -0.44
N SER A 120 2.60 -8.34 -0.88
CA SER A 120 1.40 -8.69 -0.11
C SER A 120 1.21 -10.20 0.16
N GLY A 121 1.97 -11.05 -0.53
CA GLY A 121 1.82 -12.51 -0.49
C GLY A 121 0.49 -13.02 -1.10
N LEU A 122 -0.31 -12.13 -1.71
CA LEU A 122 -1.60 -12.47 -2.29
C LEU A 122 -1.45 -13.40 -3.50
N ARG A 123 -2.55 -14.09 -3.83
CA ARG A 123 -2.69 -14.72 -5.15
C ARG A 123 -2.89 -13.62 -6.18
N LEU A 124 -2.37 -13.81 -7.39
CA LEU A 124 -2.44 -12.82 -8.48
C LEU A 124 -3.85 -12.26 -8.68
N PHE A 125 -4.87 -13.12 -8.70
CA PHE A 125 -6.28 -12.68 -8.84
C PHE A 125 -6.72 -11.71 -7.73
N LEU A 126 -6.32 -11.94 -6.48
CA LEU A 126 -6.66 -11.06 -5.35
C LEU A 126 -5.86 -9.75 -5.41
N ALA A 127 -4.61 -9.80 -5.85
CA ALA A 127 -3.79 -8.60 -6.09
C ALA A 127 -4.40 -7.73 -7.20
N ILE A 128 -4.87 -8.33 -8.30
CA ILE A 128 -5.57 -7.62 -9.39
C ILE A 128 -6.81 -6.90 -8.87
N ILE A 129 -7.62 -7.54 -8.01
CA ILE A 129 -8.79 -6.89 -7.40
C ILE A 129 -8.35 -5.67 -6.58
N SER A 130 -7.34 -5.83 -5.72
CA SER A 130 -6.81 -4.73 -4.93
C SER A 130 -6.32 -3.57 -5.79
N VAL A 131 -5.54 -3.86 -6.83
CA VAL A 131 -4.95 -2.85 -7.72
C VAL A 131 -6.01 -2.19 -8.59
N SER A 132 -7.05 -2.91 -9.01
CA SER A 132 -8.17 -2.33 -9.75
C SER A 132 -8.90 -1.27 -8.91
N MET A 133 -9.07 -1.51 -7.61
CA MET A 133 -9.63 -0.50 -6.70
C MET A 133 -8.69 0.69 -6.50
N ILE A 134 -7.37 0.44 -6.41
CA ILE A 134 -6.36 1.51 -6.36
C ILE A 134 -6.43 2.39 -7.61
N ILE A 135 -6.43 1.80 -8.80
CA ILE A 135 -6.55 2.50 -10.09
C ILE A 135 -7.85 3.31 -10.11
N PHE A 136 -8.97 2.71 -9.72
CA PHE A 136 -10.26 3.40 -9.68
C PHE A 136 -10.23 4.64 -8.79
N ILE A 137 -9.66 4.55 -7.58
CA ILE A 137 -9.48 5.71 -6.69
C ILE A 137 -8.57 6.75 -7.35
N SER A 138 -7.47 6.32 -7.97
CA SER A 138 -6.50 7.22 -8.60
C SER A 138 -7.03 7.96 -9.82
N LEU A 139 -8.09 7.49 -10.49
CA LEU A 139 -8.76 8.25 -11.57
C LEU A 139 -9.36 9.58 -11.06
N PHE A 140 -9.76 9.63 -9.79
CA PHE A 140 -10.29 10.85 -9.16
C PHE A 140 -9.21 11.89 -8.84
N SER A 141 -7.91 11.54 -8.95
CA SER A 141 -6.82 12.50 -8.73
C SER A 141 -6.81 13.66 -9.73
N SER A 142 -7.49 13.52 -10.88
CA SER A 142 -7.74 14.60 -11.84
C SER A 142 -8.40 15.85 -11.24
N LEU A 143 -9.05 15.72 -10.08
CA LEU A 143 -9.64 16.85 -9.34
C LEU A 143 -8.60 17.75 -8.68
N TYR A 144 -7.39 17.24 -8.43
CA TYR A 144 -6.34 17.93 -7.66
C TYR A 144 -5.05 18.14 -8.45
N LEU A 145 -4.91 17.47 -9.59
CA LEU A 145 -3.72 17.52 -10.44
C LEU A 145 -3.98 18.37 -11.70
N SER A 146 -2.94 19.05 -12.18
CA SER A 146 -2.98 19.62 -13.52
C SER A 146 -3.05 18.51 -14.58
N SER A 147 -3.48 18.86 -15.79
CA SER A 147 -3.59 17.88 -16.89
C SER A 147 -2.29 17.15 -17.19
N GLN A 148 -1.14 17.84 -17.09
CA GLN A 148 0.18 17.24 -17.34
C GLN A 148 0.56 16.26 -16.23
N GLU A 149 0.40 16.67 -14.96
CA GLU A 149 0.66 15.83 -13.79
C GLU A 149 -0.25 14.60 -13.76
N PHE A 150 -1.52 14.75 -14.11
CA PHE A 150 -2.47 13.64 -14.17
C PHE A 150 -2.11 12.62 -15.25
N ILE A 151 -1.74 13.06 -16.46
CA ILE A 151 -1.30 12.15 -17.53
C ILE A 151 -0.05 11.38 -17.09
N MET A 152 0.92 12.07 -16.49
CA MET A 152 2.11 11.41 -15.95
C MET A 152 1.75 10.43 -14.82
N HIS A 153 0.82 10.79 -13.94
CA HIS A 153 0.36 9.92 -12.87
C HIS A 153 -0.27 8.63 -13.41
N LEU A 154 -1.14 8.72 -14.41
CA LEU A 154 -1.74 7.55 -15.08
C LEU A 154 -0.68 6.68 -15.77
N PHE A 155 0.28 7.30 -16.45
CA PHE A 155 1.39 6.59 -17.07
C PHE A 155 2.17 5.77 -16.05
N TRP A 156 2.53 6.37 -14.90
CA TRP A 156 3.26 5.68 -13.85
C TRP A 156 2.45 4.60 -13.15
N ILE A 157 1.13 4.79 -12.96
CA ILE A 157 0.23 3.74 -12.49
C ILE A 157 0.22 2.54 -13.45
N PHE A 158 0.16 2.82 -14.76
CA PHE A 158 0.19 1.76 -15.77
C PHE A 158 1.53 1.00 -15.72
N CYS A 159 2.65 1.72 -15.66
CA CYS A 159 3.97 1.11 -15.47
C CYS A 159 4.03 0.25 -14.20
N ALA A 160 3.63 0.79 -13.04
CA ALA A 160 3.64 0.07 -11.77
C ALA A 160 2.77 -1.20 -11.83
N THR A 161 1.63 -1.13 -12.53
CA THR A 161 0.75 -2.28 -12.74
C THR A 161 1.38 -3.32 -13.66
N SER A 162 2.01 -2.91 -14.77
CA SER A 162 2.67 -3.82 -15.71
C SER A 162 3.92 -4.49 -15.16
N PHE A 163 4.73 -3.78 -14.37
CA PHE A 163 5.95 -4.33 -13.78
C PHE A 163 5.69 -5.07 -12.46
N GLY A 164 4.61 -4.73 -11.76
CA GLY A 164 4.22 -5.41 -10.52
C GLY A 164 3.52 -6.74 -10.76
N GLY A 165 2.62 -6.80 -11.75
CA GLY A 165 1.73 -7.93 -12.02
C GLY A 165 2.31 -9.13 -12.76
#